data_AF-A0A1A0KN06-F1
#
_entry.id   AF-A0A1A0KN06-F1
#
_cell.length_a   1.000
_cell.length_b   1.000
_cell.length_c   1.000
_cell.angle_alpha   90.00
_cell.angle_beta   90.00
_cell.angle_gamma   90.00
#
_symmetry.space_group_name_H-M   'P 1'
#
loop_
_entity.id
_entity.type
_entity.pdbx_description
1 polymer ?
#
loop_
_entity_poly.entity_id
_entity_poly.type
_entity_poly.pdbx_seq_one_letter_code
_entity_poly.pdbx_strand_id
1 'polypeptide(L)' 'MRRRLARALDDPQTPARDLAALSRRQLEIGKEIELIELAQDEDQSVVVDSPDEVFDPGAI' A
#
# COMPACT_ATOMS: atom_id res chain seq x y z
N MET A 1 -3.84 2.93 14.16
CA MET A 1 -4.96 3.85 13.86
C MET A 1 -6.20 3.14 13.29
N ARG A 2 -6.09 2.32 12.23
CA ARG A 2 -7.23 1.58 11.61
C ARG A 2 -8.21 0.92 12.60
N ARG A 3 -7.72 0.16 13.58
CA ARG A 3 -8.57 -0.51 14.60
C ARG A 3 -9.40 0.45 15.46
N ARG A 4 -8.91 1.66 15.72
CA ARG A 4 -9.63 2.68 16.50
C ARG A 4 -10.76 3.30 15.67
N LEU A 5 -10.53 3.49 14.37
CA LEU A 5 -11.53 3.99 13.43
C LEU A 5 -12.66 2.98 13.22
N ALA A 6 -12.33 1.71 13.02
CA ALA A 6 -13.30 0.62 12.88
C ALA A 6 -14.22 0.53 14.11
N ARG A 7 -13.64 0.56 15.32
CA ARG A 7 -14.42 0.54 16.57
C ARG A 7 -15.37 1.71 16.71
N ALA A 8 -14.99 2.91 16.26
CA ALA A 8 -15.86 4.08 16.31
C ALA A 8 -16.98 4.02 15.23
N LEU A 9 -16.71 3.43 14.07
CA LEU A 9 -17.72 3.22 13.04
C LEU A 9 -18.77 2.17 13.45
N ASP A 10 -18.35 1.13 14.16
CA ASP A 10 -19.22 0.05 14.65
C ASP A 10 -19.96 0.42 15.95
N ASP A 11 -19.63 1.55 16.59
CA ASP A 11 -20.26 2.01 17.82
C ASP A 11 -21.58 2.74 17.53
N PRO A 12 -22.74 2.21 17.97
CA PRO A 12 -24.04 2.84 17.75
C PRO A 12 -24.22 4.17 18.51
N GLN A 13 -23.31 4.51 19.43
CA GLN A 13 -23.29 5.82 20.09
C GLN A 13 -22.57 6.89 19.27
N THR A 14 -21.91 6.54 18.16
CA THR A 14 -21.21 7.52 17.32
C THR A 14 -22.20 8.41 16.57
N PRO A 15 -22.11 9.76 16.72
CA PRO A 15 -23.01 10.68 16.04
C PRO A 15 -22.90 10.56 14.51
N ALA A 16 -24.01 10.72 13.80
CA ALA A 16 -24.03 10.64 12.33
C ALA A 16 -23.05 11.63 11.64
N ARG A 17 -22.84 12.81 12.24
CA ARG A 17 -21.85 13.79 11.78
C ARG A 17 -20.42 13.24 11.86
N ASP A 18 -20.11 12.55 12.95
CA ASP A 18 -18.78 11.98 13.18
C ASP A 18 -18.57 10.74 12.32
N LEU A 19 -19.61 9.90 12.14
CA LEU A 19 -19.57 8.80 11.17
C LEU A 19 -19.23 9.30 9.76
N ALA A 20 -19.87 10.37 9.29
CA ALA A 20 -19.56 10.93 7.98
C ALA A 20 -18.10 11.43 7.88
N ALA A 21 -17.57 12.03 8.95
CA ALA A 21 -16.17 12.48 8.99
C ALA A 21 -15.19 11.30 9.05
N LEU A 22 -15.47 10.28 9.86
CA LEU A 22 -14.65 9.08 10.00
C LEU A 22 -14.62 8.26 8.71
N SER A 23 -15.75 8.10 8.02
CA SER A 23 -15.82 7.40 6.73
C SER A 23 -15.01 8.11 5.64
N ARG A 24 -15.07 9.45 5.57
CA ARG A 24 -14.21 10.21 4.65
C ARG A 24 -12.73 10.00 4.97
N ARG A 25 -12.36 10.09 6.25
CA ARG A 25 -10.97 9.88 6.68
C ARG A 25 -10.50 8.44 6.39
N GLN A 26 -11.37 7.45 6.48
CA GLN A 26 -11.05 6.06 6.15
C GLN A 26 -10.72 5.90 4.66
N LEU A 27 -11.49 6.53 3.78
CA LEU A 27 -11.24 6.52 2.34
C LEU A 27 -9.93 7.22 1.98
N GLU A 28 -9.64 8.37 2.59
CA GLU A 28 -8.37 9.09 2.40
C GLU A 28 -7.18 8.23 2.80
N ILE A 29 -7.21 7.63 4.00
CA ILE A 29 -6.15 6.74 4.48
C ILE A 29 -5.98 5.53 3.54
N GLY A 30 -7.08 4.99 2.99
CA GLY A 30 -7.02 3.92 1.99
C GLY A 30 -6.22 4.32 0.76
N LYS A 31 -6.55 5.48 0.18
CA LYS A 31 -5.84 6.04 -0.98
C LYS A 31 -4.38 6.36 -0.67
N GLU A 32 -4.10 6.96 0.49
CA GLU A 32 -2.72 7.25 0.93
C GLU A 32 -1.88 5.96 1.00
N ILE A 33 -2.47 4.85 1.45
CA ILE A 33 -1.78 3.56 1.54
C ILE A 33 -1.55 2.96 0.15
N GLU A 34 -2.56 2.98 -0.73
CA GLU A 34 -2.40 2.51 -2.12
C GLU A 34 -1.29 3.28 -2.85
N LEU A 35 -1.20 4.59 -2.64
CA LEU A 35 -0.12 5.42 -3.19
C LEU A 35 1.26 5.02 -2.66
N ILE A 36 1.35 4.71 -1.37
CA ILE A 36 2.61 4.25 -0.75
C ILE A 36 3.00 2.87 -1.30
N GLU A 37 2.04 1.96 -1.44
CA GLU A 37 2.27 0.62 -2.00
C GLU A 37 2.73 0.73 -3.47
N LEU A 38 2.06 1.54 -4.28
CA LEU A 38 2.46 1.78 -5.67
C LEU A 38 3.87 2.39 -5.77
N ALA A 39 4.19 3.37 -4.94
CA ALA A 39 5.52 3.97 -4.93
C ALA A 39 6.61 2.97 -4.52
N GLN A 40 6.32 2.04 -3.60
CA GLN A 40 7.24 0.98 -3.22
C GLN A 40 7.45 -0.04 -4.34
N ASP A 41 6.40 -0.40 -5.07
CA ASP A 41 6.50 -1.31 -6.22
C ASP A 41 7.27 -0.67 -7.39
N GLU A 42 7.07 0.62 -7.65
CA GLU A 42 7.83 1.39 -8.64
C GLU A 42 9.33 1.45 -8.27
N ASP A 43 9.66 1.76 -7.00
CA ASP A 43 11.04 1.78 -6.49
C ASP A 43 11.67 0.37 -6.42
N GLN A 44 10.88 -0.70 -6.28
CA GLN A 44 11.36 -2.09 -6.29
C GLN A 44 11.57 -2.66 -7.70
N SER A 45 11.14 -1.98 -8.77
CA SER A 45 11.40 -2.40 -10.15
C SER A 45 12.86 -2.10 -10.57
N VAL A 46 13.83 -2.58 -9.79
CA VAL A 46 15.22 -2.62 -10.23
C VAL A 46 15.33 -3.80 -11.21
N VAL A 47 15.15 -3.51 -12.51
CA VAL A 47 15.64 -4.40 -13.56
C VAL A 47 17.16 -4.44 -13.38
N VAL A 48 17.64 -5.46 -12.68
CA VAL A 48 19.06 -5.78 -12.64
C VAL A 48 19.40 -6.29 -14.03
N ASP A 49 19.98 -5.42 -14.85
CA ASP A 49 20.66 -5.80 -16.07
C ASP A 49 21.92 -6.58 -15.65
N SER A 50 21.73 -7.87 -15.36
CA SER A 50 22.84 -8.81 -15.23
C SER A 50 23.32 -9.09 -16.66
N PRO A 51 24.54 -8.67 -17.03
CA PRO A 51 25.03 -8.96 -18.36
C PRO A 51 25.10 -10.47 -18.56
N ASP A 52 24.57 -10.96 -19.68
CA ASP A 52 24.71 -12.35 -20.08
C ASP A 52 26.20 -12.69 -20.18
N GLU A 53 26.64 -13.70 -19.43
CA GLU A 53 27.98 -14.23 -19.56
C GLU A 53 28.12 -14.86 -20.95
N VAL A 54 29.21 -14.53 -21.66
CA VAL A 54 29.51 -15.13 -22.96
C VAL A 54 29.74 -16.61 -22.74
N PHE A 55 28.87 -17.45 -23.30
CA PHE A 55 28.99 -18.90 -23.26
C PHE A 55 30.41 -19.33 -23.67
N ASP A 56 31.15 -19.97 -22.76
CA ASP A 56 32.48 -20.51 -23.02
C ASP A 56 32.38 -22.01 -23.41
N PRO A 57 32.49 -22.35 -24.71
CA PRO A 57 32.44 -23.73 -25.17
C PRO A 57 33.67 -24.56 -24.75
N GLY A 58 34.70 -23.96 -24.15
CA GLY A 58 35.90 -24.64 -23.65
C GLY A 58 35.78 -25.19 -22.23
N ALA A 59 34.66 -24.92 -21.53
CA ALA A 59 34.41 -25.36 -20.16
C ALA A 59 33.81 -26.79 -20.05
N ILE A 60 33.91 -27.60 -21.12
CA ILE A 60 33.44 -29.00 -21.18
C ILE A 60 34.61 -29.97 -21.19
#